data_AF-A0A840RDA8-F1
#
_entry.id   AF-A0A840RDA8-F1
#
_cell.length_a   1.000
_cell.length_b   1.000
_cell.length_c   1.000
_cell.angle_alpha   90.00
_cell.angle_beta   90.00
_cell.angle_gamma   90.00
#
_symmetry.space_group_name_H-M   'P 1'
#
loop_
_entity.id
_entity.type
_entity.pdbx_description
1 polymer ?
#
loop_
_entity_poly.entity_id
_entity_poly.type
_entity_poly.pdbx_seq_one_letter_code
_entity_poly.pdbx_strand_id
1 'polypeptide(L)'
;MKKSIMFLTLCVPVIVLGQTNKIPPDIKSFISNSENCQHFAGEWDVSLSSQQKSDINSNIDKYCSKAHSQHANLNKKYKKNKEMMAIIKKTIKENDAVSSYE
;
A
#
# COMPACT_ATOMS: atom_id res chain seq x y z
N MET A 1 45.97 -31.29 33.21
CA MET A 1 44.76 -30.46 33.40
C MET A 1 44.58 -29.54 32.19
N LYS A 2 43.59 -29.82 31.33
CA LYS A 2 42.78 -28.83 30.59
C LYS A 2 41.79 -29.58 29.70
N LYS A 3 40.52 -29.59 30.12
CA LYS A 3 39.41 -30.27 29.45
C LYS A 3 38.98 -29.39 28.27
N SER A 4 39.23 -29.84 27.03
CA SER A 4 38.67 -29.19 25.84
C SER A 4 37.22 -29.62 25.69
N ILE A 5 36.29 -28.74 26.08
CA ILE A 5 34.87 -28.87 25.75
C ILE A 5 34.68 -28.25 24.36
N MET A 6 34.56 -29.11 23.35
CA MET A 6 34.20 -28.73 21.99
C MET A 6 32.69 -28.52 21.95
N PHE A 7 32.24 -27.28 21.94
CA PHE A 7 30.83 -26.93 21.71
C PHE A 7 30.49 -27.15 20.23
N LEU A 8 29.77 -28.23 19.94
CA LEU A 8 29.14 -28.49 18.65
C LEU A 8 27.91 -27.59 18.53
N THR A 9 28.05 -26.43 17.90
CA THR A 9 26.92 -25.53 17.61
C THR A 9 26.03 -26.16 16.54
N LEU A 10 24.89 -26.66 17.00
CA LEU A 10 23.80 -27.18 16.18
C LEU A 10 23.08 -26.00 15.49
N CYS A 11 23.39 -25.73 14.22
CA CYS A 11 22.59 -24.83 13.38
C CYS A 11 21.25 -25.49 13.10
N VAL A 12 20.23 -25.15 13.90
CA VAL A 12 18.84 -25.51 13.59
C VAL A 12 18.37 -24.58 12.47
N PRO A 13 18.04 -25.09 11.27
CA PRO A 13 17.46 -24.26 10.23
C PRO A 13 16.08 -23.82 10.70
N VAL A 14 15.94 -22.53 11.01
CA VAL A 14 14.63 -21.91 11.24
C VAL A 14 13.93 -21.84 9.89
N ILE A 15 13.08 -22.83 9.60
CA ILE A 15 12.20 -22.79 8.44
C ILE A 15 11.10 -21.78 8.78
N VAL A 16 11.30 -20.53 8.35
CA VAL A 16 10.24 -19.53 8.37
C VAL A 16 9.23 -19.93 7.29
N LEU A 17 8.15 -20.59 7.69
CA LEU A 17 6.99 -20.83 6.84
C LEU A 17 6.25 -19.51 6.63
N GLY A 18 6.72 -18.69 5.68
CA GLY A 18 6.00 -17.54 5.20
C GLY A 18 4.76 -17.99 4.44
N GLN A 19 3.59 -17.96 5.09
CA GLN A 19 2.32 -18.03 4.38
C GLN A 19 2.19 -16.77 3.54
N THR A 20 2.51 -16.85 2.25
CA THR A 20 2.18 -15.79 1.30
C THR A 20 0.67 -15.82 1.08
N ASN A 21 -0.09 -15.21 1.98
CA ASN A 21 -1.48 -14.88 1.69
C ASN A 21 -1.43 -13.92 0.50
N LYS A 22 -1.72 -14.44 -0.71
CA LYS A 22 -1.70 -13.63 -1.93
C LYS A 22 -2.60 -12.40 -1.72
N ILE A 23 -2.05 -11.21 -1.99
CA ILE A 23 -2.82 -9.97 -1.87
C ILE A 23 -4.11 -10.09 -2.70
N PRO A 24 -5.29 -9.94 -2.08
CA PRO A 24 -6.58 -10.00 -2.76
C PRO A 24 -6.70 -8.99 -3.91
N PRO A 25 -7.45 -9.31 -4.99
CA PRO A 25 -7.59 -8.42 -6.14
C PRO A 25 -8.14 -7.02 -5.82
N ASP A 26 -9.04 -6.90 -4.86
CA ASP A 26 -9.60 -5.61 -4.43
C ASP A 26 -8.57 -4.74 -3.70
N ILE A 27 -7.68 -5.34 -2.90
CA ILE A 27 -6.54 -4.62 -2.30
C ILE A 27 -5.52 -4.23 -3.38
N LYS A 28 -5.26 -5.07 -4.38
CA LYS A 28 -4.39 -4.71 -5.51
C LYS A 28 -4.93 -3.53 -6.31
N SER A 29 -6.23 -3.55 -6.63
CA SER A 29 -6.89 -2.43 -7.31
C SER A 29 -6.85 -1.14 -6.49
N PHE A 30 -7.01 -1.25 -5.16
CA PHE A 30 -6.87 -0.11 -4.26
C PHE A 30 -5.46 0.47 -4.25
N ILE A 31 -4.43 -0.39 -4.18
CA ILE A 31 -3.02 0.05 -4.27
C ILE A 31 -2.79 0.80 -5.59
N SER A 32 -3.19 0.20 -6.71
CA SER A 32 -2.98 0.82 -8.03
C SER A 32 -3.73 2.15 -8.21
N ASN A 33 -4.97 2.27 -7.72
CA ASN A 33 -5.68 3.55 -7.77
C ASN A 33 -5.06 4.59 -6.83
N SER A 34 -4.52 4.16 -5.69
CA SER A 34 -3.83 5.06 -4.75
C SER A 34 -2.53 5.62 -5.35
N GLU A 35 -1.72 4.75 -5.98
CA GLU A 35 -0.49 5.13 -6.67
C GLU A 35 -0.77 6.09 -7.83
N ASN A 36 -1.80 5.79 -8.64
CA ASN A 36 -2.19 6.69 -9.74
C ASN A 36 -2.72 8.03 -9.21
N CYS A 37 -3.51 8.02 -8.13
CA CYS A 37 -3.96 9.25 -7.46
C CYS A 37 -2.77 10.12 -7.05
N GLN A 38 -1.80 9.54 -6.34
CA GLN A 38 -0.58 10.25 -5.92
C GLN A 38 0.22 10.78 -7.12
N HIS A 39 0.37 9.97 -8.16
CA HIS A 39 1.10 10.34 -9.36
C HIS A 39 0.51 11.59 -10.00
N PHE A 40 -0.79 11.60 -10.31
CA PHE A 40 -1.44 12.75 -10.95
C PHE A 40 -1.55 13.96 -10.03
N ALA A 41 -1.80 13.75 -8.73
CA ALA A 41 -1.80 14.84 -7.76
C ALA A 41 -0.44 15.53 -7.69
N GLY A 42 0.66 14.78 -7.78
CA GLY A 42 2.02 15.30 -7.82
C GLY A 42 2.40 16.00 -9.13
N GLU A 43 1.66 15.78 -10.23
CA GLU A 43 1.87 16.46 -11.51
C GLU A 43 1.19 17.84 -11.57
N TRP A 44 0.24 18.12 -10.68
CA TRP A 44 -0.51 19.36 -10.74
C TRP A 44 0.38 20.56 -10.40
N ASP A 45 0.42 21.55 -11.29
CA ASP A 45 1.21 22.77 -11.11
C ASP A 45 0.53 24.00 -11.74
N VAL A 46 0.78 25.18 -11.16
CA VAL A 46 0.17 26.45 -11.58
C VAL A 46 0.64 26.93 -12.95
N SER A 47 1.83 26.53 -13.39
CA SER A 47 2.43 26.90 -14.69
C SER A 47 1.84 26.12 -15.88
N LEU A 48 1.13 25.02 -15.61
CA LEU A 48 0.53 24.20 -16.65
C LEU A 48 -0.54 24.95 -17.44
N SER A 49 -0.67 24.58 -18.71
CA SER A 49 -1.76 25.05 -19.56
C SER A 49 -3.12 24.59 -19.03
N SER A 50 -4.19 25.28 -19.41
CA SER A 50 -5.56 24.91 -19.01
C SER A 50 -5.93 23.50 -19.43
N GLN A 51 -5.45 23.03 -20.59
CA GLN A 51 -5.71 21.68 -21.08
C GLN A 51 -5.03 20.64 -20.17
N GLN A 52 -3.74 20.82 -19.88
CA GLN A 52 -3.00 19.92 -18.98
C GLN A 52 -3.64 19.85 -17.60
N LYS A 53 -4.03 21.01 -17.03
CA LYS A 53 -4.73 21.06 -15.74
C LYS A 53 -6.05 20.29 -15.79
N SER A 54 -6.83 20.46 -16.85
CA SER A 54 -8.09 19.72 -17.04
C SER A 54 -7.86 18.21 -17.10
N ASP A 55 -6.84 17.77 -17.84
CA ASP A 55 -6.52 16.36 -18.00
C ASP A 55 -6.01 15.73 -16.69
N ILE A 56 -5.15 16.44 -15.96
CA ILE A 56 -4.66 16.01 -14.64
C ILE A 56 -5.82 15.95 -13.64
N ASN A 57 -6.64 17.01 -13.55
CA ASN A 57 -7.79 17.04 -12.63
C ASN A 57 -8.76 15.88 -12.90
N SER A 58 -9.06 15.60 -14.17
CA SER A 58 -9.90 14.45 -14.56
C SER A 58 -9.31 13.11 -14.09
N ASN A 59 -7.99 12.95 -14.18
CA ASN A 59 -7.33 11.74 -13.68
C ASN A 59 -7.27 11.69 -12.15
N ILE A 60 -7.00 12.81 -11.47
CA ILE A 60 -7.09 12.92 -10.01
C ILE A 60 -8.48 12.47 -9.57
N ASP A 61 -9.55 13.05 -10.13
CA ASP A 61 -10.92 12.68 -9.79
C ASP A 61 -11.19 11.20 -10.04
N LYS A 62 -10.77 10.67 -11.19
CA LYS A 62 -10.97 9.27 -11.54
C LYS A 62 -10.29 8.30 -10.57
N TYR A 63 -9.05 8.56 -10.16
CA TYR A 63 -8.25 7.63 -9.38
C TYR A 63 -8.40 7.85 -7.87
N CYS A 64 -8.38 9.10 -7.41
CA CYS A 64 -8.53 9.44 -6.01
C CYS A 64 -9.93 9.10 -5.49
N SER A 65 -11.01 9.39 -6.22
CA SER A 65 -12.38 9.00 -5.80
C SER A 65 -12.53 7.48 -5.64
N LYS A 66 -11.97 6.70 -6.56
CA LYS A 66 -11.96 5.23 -6.48
C LYS A 66 -11.15 4.76 -5.29
N ALA A 67 -9.92 5.26 -5.11
CA ALA A 67 -9.05 4.89 -4.01
C ALA A 67 -9.69 5.23 -2.65
N HIS A 68 -10.30 6.42 -2.52
CA HIS A 68 -11.00 6.87 -1.32
C HIS A 68 -12.17 5.94 -0.98
N SER A 69 -13.04 5.66 -1.94
CA SER A 69 -14.17 4.73 -1.76
C SER A 69 -13.71 3.31 -1.43
N GLN A 70 -12.67 2.82 -2.12
CA GLN A 70 -12.07 1.51 -1.85
C GLN A 70 -11.49 1.44 -0.44
N HIS A 71 -10.80 2.47 0.04
CA HIS A 71 -10.26 2.52 1.40
C HIS A 71 -11.36 2.34 2.45
N ALA A 72 -12.48 3.06 2.32
CA ALA A 72 -13.61 2.93 3.23
C ALA A 72 -14.21 1.52 3.21
N ASN A 73 -14.37 0.92 2.03
CA ASN A 73 -14.92 -0.43 1.86
C ASN A 73 -13.98 -1.51 2.38
N LEU A 74 -12.68 -1.40 2.09
CA LEU A 74 -11.65 -2.35 2.51
C LEU A 74 -11.45 -2.33 4.02
N ASN A 75 -11.48 -1.15 4.66
CA ASN A 75 -11.47 -1.05 6.13
C ASN A 75 -12.62 -1.84 6.76
N LYS A 76 -13.82 -1.76 6.20
CA LYS A 76 -14.98 -2.53 6.69
C LYS A 76 -14.80 -4.04 6.46
N LYS A 77 -14.37 -4.42 5.25
CA LYS A 77 -14.21 -5.81 4.81
C LYS A 77 -13.11 -6.55 5.58
N TYR A 78 -11.96 -5.91 5.76
CA TYR A 78 -10.77 -6.53 6.33
C TYR A 78 -10.52 -6.18 7.80
N LYS A 79 -11.42 -5.49 8.51
CA LYS A 79 -11.22 -5.02 9.90
C LYS A 79 -10.67 -6.06 10.90
N LYS A 80 -10.96 -7.35 10.71
CA LYS A 80 -10.46 -8.46 11.57
C LYS A 80 -9.19 -9.14 11.03
N ASN A 81 -8.80 -8.86 9.79
CA ASN A 81 -7.61 -9.41 9.14
C ASN A 81 -6.43 -8.43 9.33
N LYS A 82 -5.56 -8.72 10.31
CA LYS A 82 -4.43 -7.85 10.68
C LYS A 82 -3.46 -7.60 9.52
N GLU A 83 -3.17 -8.63 8.72
CA GLU A 83 -2.22 -8.55 7.61
C GLU A 83 -2.74 -7.60 6.51
N MET A 84 -3.99 -7.80 6.07
CA MET A 84 -4.60 -6.96 5.05
C MET A 84 -4.79 -5.51 5.54
N MET A 85 -5.18 -5.33 6.81
CA MET A 85 -5.26 -4.00 7.41
C MET A 85 -3.90 -3.30 7.47
N ALA A 86 -2.79 -4.04 7.68
CA ALA A 86 -1.46 -3.46 7.64
C ALA A 86 -1.11 -2.93 6.24
N ILE A 87 -1.44 -3.70 5.19
CA ILE A 87 -1.28 -3.27 3.80
C ILE A 87 -2.13 -2.03 3.52
N ILE A 88 -3.43 -2.06 3.84
CA ILE A 88 -4.36 -0.94 3.59
C ILE A 88 -3.86 0.35 4.27
N LYS A 89 -3.46 0.26 5.54
CA LYS A 89 -2.94 1.41 6.30
C LYS A 89 -1.61 1.93 5.74
N LYS A 90 -0.72 1.03 5.34
CA LYS A 90 0.57 1.40 4.73
C LYS A 90 0.33 2.17 3.42
N THR A 91 -0.56 1.67 2.57
CA THR A 91 -0.91 2.33 1.30
C THR A 91 -1.42 3.74 1.51
N ILE A 92 -2.34 3.99 2.46
CA ILE A 92 -2.79 5.35 2.75
C ILE A 92 -1.68 6.23 3.33
N LYS A 93 -0.85 5.69 4.22
CA LYS A 93 0.28 6.45 4.80
C LYS A 93 1.27 6.91 3.73
N GLU A 94 1.44 6.11 2.67
CA GLU A 94 2.36 6.40 1.56
C GLU A 94 1.74 7.23 0.44
N ASN A 95 0.41 7.41 0.44
CA ASN A 95 -0.33 8.14 -0.60
C ASN A 95 -1.31 9.12 0.08
N ASP A 96 -0.78 10.25 0.55
CA ASP A 96 -1.52 11.26 1.28
C ASP A 96 -2.64 11.90 0.44
N ALA A 97 -2.44 11.99 -0.88
CA ALA A 97 -3.44 12.47 -1.85
C ALA A 97 -4.79 11.73 -1.75
N VAL A 98 -4.79 10.44 -1.42
CA VAL A 98 -6.02 9.66 -1.25
C VAL A 98 -6.78 10.07 0.01
N SER A 99 -6.04 10.39 1.08
CA SER A 99 -6.63 10.76 2.37
C SER A 99 -7.13 12.21 2.42
N SER A 100 -6.57 13.08 1.59
CA SER A 100 -6.99 14.48 1.45
C SER A 100 -8.09 14.69 0.39
N TYR A 101 -8.46 13.65 -0.36
CA TYR A 101 -9.52 13.72 -1.36
C TYR A 101 -10.90 13.74 -0.67
N GLU A 102 -11.75 14.69 -1.05
CA GLU A 102 -13.11 14.91 -0.52
C GLU A 102 -14.21 14.21 -1.32
#